data_AF-A0A5C8M5I2-F1
#
_entry.id   AF-A0A5C8M5I2-F1
#
_cell.length_a   1.000
_cell.length_b   1.000
_cell.length_c   1.000
_cell.angle_alpha   90.00
_cell.angle_beta   90.00
_cell.angle_gamma   90.00
#
_symmetry.space_group_name_H-M   'P 1'
#
loop_
_entity.id
_entity.type
_entity.pdbx_description
1 polymer ?
#
loop_
_entity_poly.entity_id
_entity_poly.type
_entity_poly.pdbx_seq_one_letter_code
_entity_poly.pdbx_strand_id
1 'polypeptide(L)'
;MIILIKAIKSQLNLKPYFYDKAAKVGSTGCILGGFLAYILFMKALPVFGIDLKVPLKEYSDQLVFSIFGFGLVLLLVCLYLLCSLCAALYFFPMLKRRELEPEDYKSIVFKSIYPVHWQKM
;
A
#
# COMPACT_ATOMS: atom_id res chain seq x y z
N MET A 1 -14.12 7.50 1.05
CA MET A 1 -14.27 7.14 2.48
C MET A 1 -15.02 5.82 2.70
N ILE A 2 -16.17 5.58 2.05
CA ILE A 2 -16.97 4.35 2.21
C ILE A 2 -16.18 3.06 1.93
N ILE A 3 -15.32 3.06 0.92
CA ILE A 3 -14.50 1.89 0.55
C ILE A 3 -13.46 1.56 1.63
N LEU A 4 -12.80 2.58 2.20
CA LEU A 4 -11.81 2.40 3.27
C LEU A 4 -12.45 1.81 4.52
N ILE A 5 -13.62 2.31 4.91
CA ILE A 5 -14.38 1.78 6.05
C ILE A 5 -14.76 0.31 5.80
N LYS A 6 -15.20 -0.02 4.58
CA LYS A 6 -15.51 -1.41 4.21
C LYS A 6 -14.28 -2.31 4.26
N ALA A 7 -13.12 -1.84 3.78
CA ALA A 7 -11.87 -2.60 3.82
C ALA A 7 -11.42 -2.89 5.25
N ILE A 8 -11.44 -1.88 6.13
CA ILE A 8 -11.08 -2.04 7.55
C ILE A 8 -12.03 -3.03 8.25
N LYS A 9 -13.34 -2.87 8.06
CA LYS A 9 -14.33 -3.80 8.63
C LYS A 9 -14.12 -5.22 8.09
N SER A 10 -13.83 -5.36 6.80
CA SER A 10 -13.55 -6.66 6.18
C SER A 10 -12.32 -7.32 6.79
N GLN A 11 -11.25 -6.57 7.06
CA GLN A 11 -10.06 -7.11 7.72
C GLN A 11 -10.32 -7.54 9.16
N LEU A 12 -10.99 -6.71 9.96
CA LEU A 12 -11.28 -7.02 11.37
C LEU A 12 -12.19 -8.26 11.54
N ASN A 13 -13.06 -8.49 10.56
CA ASN A 13 -13.98 -9.62 10.54
C ASN A 13 -13.38 -10.91 9.97
N LEU A 14 -12.13 -10.93 9.49
CA LEU A 14 -11.49 -12.15 8.99
C LEU A 14 -11.28 -13.19 10.10
N LYS A 15 -11.44 -14.47 9.77
CA LYS A 15 -11.02 -15.58 10.66
C LYS A 15 -9.51 -15.44 10.96
N PRO A 16 -9.03 -15.81 12.17
CA PRO A 16 -7.65 -15.58 12.59
C PRO A 16 -6.58 -16.08 11.60
N TYR A 17 -6.82 -17.24 10.99
CA TYR A 17 -5.92 -17.81 9.97
C TYR A 17 -5.77 -16.92 8.73
N PHE A 18 -6.87 -16.39 8.20
CA PHE A 18 -6.84 -15.53 7.01
C PHE A 18 -6.39 -14.11 7.35
N TYR A 19 -6.68 -13.63 8.56
CA TYR A 19 -6.18 -12.36 9.06
C TYR A 19 -4.65 -12.35 9.16
N ASP A 20 -4.03 -13.36 9.77
CA ASP A 20 -2.57 -13.44 9.90
C ASP A 20 -1.87 -13.45 8.51
N LYS A 21 -2.41 -14.22 7.57
CA LYS A 21 -1.92 -14.24 6.18
C LYS A 21 -2.04 -12.89 5.50
N ALA A 22 -3.22 -12.28 5.57
CA ALA A 22 -3.48 -10.97 4.99
C ALA A 22 -2.58 -9.87 5.61
N ALA A 23 -2.41 -9.89 6.93
CA ALA A 23 -1.56 -8.95 7.65
C ALA A 23 -0.09 -9.11 7.27
N LYS A 24 0.42 -10.34 7.12
CA LYS A 24 1.78 -10.60 6.66
C LYS A 24 2.02 -10.05 5.25
N VAL A 25 1.12 -10.34 4.31
CA VAL A 25 1.21 -9.85 2.93
C VAL A 25 1.15 -8.33 2.88
N GLY A 26 0.23 -7.71 3.64
CA GLY A 26 0.13 -6.25 3.76
C GLY A 26 1.38 -5.63 4.37
N SER A 27 1.92 -6.22 5.43
CA SER A 27 3.14 -5.75 6.11
C SER A 27 4.35 -5.79 5.17
N THR A 28 4.52 -6.89 4.42
CA THR A 28 5.57 -7.00 3.41
C THR A 28 5.41 -5.93 2.31
N GLY A 29 4.18 -5.73 1.83
CA GLY A 29 3.88 -4.68 0.85
C GLY A 29 4.20 -3.29 1.37
N CYS A 30 3.88 -2.99 2.63
CA CYS A 30 4.19 -1.70 3.25
C CYS A 30 5.70 -1.47 3.42
N ILE A 31 6.46 -2.49 3.85
CA ILE A 31 7.92 -2.38 4.01
C ILE A 31 8.59 -2.10 2.66
N LEU A 32 8.24 -2.89 1.64
CA LEU A 32 8.75 -2.69 0.28
C LEU A 32 8.30 -1.33 -0.28
N GLY A 33 7.05 -0.95 -0.02
CA GLY A 33 6.45 0.33 -0.40
C GLY A 33 7.20 1.53 0.16
N GLY A 34 7.46 1.52 1.46
CA GLY A 34 8.23 2.56 2.14
C GLY A 34 9.67 2.63 1.63
N PHE A 35 10.32 1.48 1.43
CA PHE A 35 11.68 1.43 0.91
C PHE A 35 11.78 1.99 -0.52
N LEU A 36 10.86 1.60 -1.41
CA LEU A 36 10.82 2.12 -2.78
C LEU A 36 10.49 3.62 -2.80
N ALA A 37 9.51 4.05 -1.99
CA ALA A 37 9.17 5.47 -1.86
C ALA A 37 10.37 6.29 -1.41
N TYR A 38 11.16 5.80 -0.44
CA TYR A 38 12.37 6.47 0.03
C TYR A 38 13.40 6.63 -1.11
N ILE A 39 13.69 5.56 -1.85
CA ILE A 39 14.64 5.63 -2.97
C ILE A 39 14.17 6.61 -4.03
N LEU A 40 12.90 6.54 -4.44
CA LEU A 40 12.33 7.43 -5.44
C LEU A 40 12.32 8.89 -4.97
N PHE A 41 11.98 9.13 -3.71
CA PHE A 41 11.99 10.45 -3.12
C PHE A 41 13.40 11.05 -3.12
N MET A 42 14.41 10.30 -2.66
CA MET A 42 15.81 10.75 -2.66
C MET A 42 16.33 11.06 -4.07
N LYS A 43 15.86 10.34 -5.09
CA LYS A 43 16.18 10.60 -6.50
C LYS A 43 15.41 11.77 -7.10
N ALA A 44 14.24 12.09 -6.56
CA ALA A 44 13.41 13.19 -7.03
C ALA A 44 13.86 14.55 -6.45
N LEU A 45 14.41 14.59 -5.23
CA LEU A 45 14.84 15.83 -4.57
C LEU A 45 15.72 16.75 -5.44
N PRO A 46 16.74 16.25 -6.17
CA PRO A 46 17.56 17.09 -7.05
C PRO A 46 16.77 17.71 -8.22
N VAL A 47 15.70 17.06 -8.69
CA VAL A 47 14.83 17.58 -9.76
C VAL A 47 14.05 18.81 -9.26
N PHE A 48 13.74 18.86 -7.98
CA PHE A 48 13.14 20.02 -7.32
C PHE A 48 14.17 21.09 -6.90
N GLY A 49 15.46 20.90 -7.23
CA GLY A 49 16.53 21.82 -6.86
C GLY A 49 16.94 21.72 -5.39
N ILE A 50 16.58 20.64 -4.68
CA ILE A 50 17.10 20.38 -3.33
C ILE A 50 18.47 19.70 -3.41
N ASP A 51 19.46 20.38 -2.85
CA ASP A 51 20.70 19.78 -2.40
C ASP A 51 20.55 19.27 -0.95
N LEU A 52 20.80 17.98 -0.77
CA LEU A 52 20.80 17.29 0.52
C LEU A 52 21.88 17.78 1.49
N LYS A 53 22.88 18.53 1.00
CA LYS A 53 23.93 19.13 1.82
C LYS A 53 23.50 20.44 2.47
N VAL A 54 22.44 21.07 1.97
CA VAL A 54 21.92 22.34 2.46
C VAL A 54 20.82 22.06 3.49
N PRO A 55 20.87 22.67 4.69
CA PRO A 55 19.83 22.52 5.70
C PRO A 55 18.45 22.92 5.17
N LEU A 56 17.42 22.14 5.50
CA LEU A 56 16.05 22.36 5.00
C LEU A 56 15.51 23.77 5.31
N LYS A 57 15.95 24.38 6.43
CA LYS A 57 15.57 25.73 6.87
C LYS A 57 16.03 26.87 5.95
N GLU A 58 16.98 26.59 5.06
CA GLU A 58 17.52 27.57 4.11
C GLU A 58 16.69 27.64 2.82
N TYR A 59 15.77 26.70 2.64
CA TYR A 59 14.82 26.70 1.53
C TYR A 59 13.56 27.50 1.86
N SER A 60 12.90 28.00 0.82
CA SER A 60 11.62 28.70 0.97
C SER A 60 10.53 27.75 1.47
N ASP A 61 9.64 28.26 2.32
CA ASP A 61 8.50 27.50 2.86
C ASP A 61 7.68 26.85 1.74
N GLN A 62 7.45 27.58 0.64
CA GLN A 62 6.70 27.07 -0.52
C GLN A 62 7.36 25.82 -1.12
N LEU A 63 8.69 25.80 -1.22
CA LEU A 63 9.43 24.66 -1.76
C LEU A 63 9.34 23.47 -0.78
N VAL A 64 9.50 23.73 0.52
CA VAL A 64 9.39 22.71 1.58
C VAL A 64 8.00 22.06 1.58
N PHE A 65 6.92 22.86 1.55
CA PHE A 65 5.55 22.34 1.50
C PHE A 65 5.26 21.56 0.22
N SER A 66 5.78 22.02 -0.92
CA SER A 66 5.61 21.34 -2.21
C SER A 66 6.25 19.95 -2.21
N ILE A 67 7.46 19.84 -1.67
CA ILE A 67 8.21 18.58 -1.60
C ILE A 67 7.61 17.63 -0.56
N PHE A 68 7.12 18.17 0.57
CA PHE A 68 6.38 17.38 1.53
C PHE A 68 5.10 16.79 0.91
N GLY A 69 4.33 17.60 0.20
CA GLY A 69 3.13 17.15 -0.52
C GLY A 69 3.45 16.08 -1.57
N PHE A 70 4.48 16.31 -2.38
CA PHE A 70 4.97 15.33 -3.35
C PHE A 70 5.40 14.02 -2.68
N GLY A 71 6.17 14.09 -1.60
CA GLY A 71 6.63 12.93 -0.84
C GLY A 71 5.48 12.13 -0.26
N LEU A 72 4.45 12.79 0.27
CA LEU A 72 3.26 12.12 0.80
C LEU A 72 2.48 11.39 -0.31
N VAL A 73 2.27 12.04 -1.46
CA VAL A 73 1.59 11.42 -2.60
C VAL A 73 2.41 10.23 -3.13
N LEU A 74 3.72 10.39 -3.28
CA LEU A 74 4.62 9.32 -3.72
C LEU A 74 4.58 8.12 -2.77
N LEU A 75 4.62 8.37 -1.46
CA LEU A 75 4.51 7.33 -0.44
C LEU A 75 3.19 6.58 -0.56
N LEU A 76 2.05 7.28 -0.64
CA LEU A 76 0.73 6.66 -0.76
C LEU A 76 0.61 5.80 -2.03
N VAL A 77 1.14 6.29 -3.16
CA VAL A 77 1.15 5.55 -4.43
C VAL A 77 2.02 4.29 -4.32
N CYS A 78 3.24 4.40 -3.79
CA CYS A 78 4.14 3.26 -3.62
C CYS A 78 3.56 2.20 -2.69
N LEU A 79 3.00 2.62 -1.55
CA LEU A 79 2.32 1.73 -0.61
C LEU A 79 1.14 1.01 -1.28
N TYR A 80 0.28 1.75 -1.98
CA TYR A 80 -0.87 1.15 -2.66
C TYR A 80 -0.44 0.11 -3.71
N LEU A 81 0.50 0.48 -4.59
CA LEU A 81 0.94 -0.39 -5.68
C LEU A 81 1.65 -1.64 -5.16
N LEU A 82 2.55 -1.51 -4.18
CA LEU A 82 3.29 -2.65 -3.67
C LEU A 82 2.46 -3.55 -2.76
N CYS A 83 1.54 -3.00 -1.96
CA CYS A 83 0.54 -3.81 -1.26
C CYS A 83 -0.35 -4.58 -2.24
N SER A 84 -0.83 -3.91 -3.30
CA SER A 84 -1.65 -4.56 -4.33
C SER A 84 -0.85 -5.64 -5.08
N LEU A 85 0.41 -5.38 -5.42
CA LEU A 85 1.28 -6.36 -6.10
C LEU A 85 1.57 -7.56 -5.20
N CYS A 86 1.90 -7.35 -3.93
CA CYS A 86 2.14 -8.43 -2.98
C CYS A 86 0.88 -9.28 -2.78
N ALA A 87 -0.28 -8.64 -2.66
CA ALA A 87 -1.56 -9.35 -2.62
C ALA A 87 -1.81 -10.13 -3.91
N ALA A 88 -1.56 -9.52 -5.08
CA ALA A 88 -1.75 -10.16 -6.37
C ALA A 88 -0.89 -11.43 -6.48
N LEU A 89 0.41 -11.34 -6.16
CA LEU A 89 1.33 -12.47 -6.21
C LEU A 89 0.98 -13.57 -5.20
N TYR A 90 0.56 -13.20 -3.99
CA TYR A 90 0.22 -14.15 -2.94
C TYR A 90 -1.08 -14.90 -3.20
N PHE A 91 -2.13 -14.21 -3.67
CA PHE A 91 -3.46 -14.80 -3.89
C PHE A 91 -3.63 -15.40 -5.30
N PHE A 92 -2.74 -15.10 -6.26
CA PHE A 92 -2.83 -15.67 -7.62
C PHE A 92 -2.76 -17.20 -7.66
N PRO A 93 -1.91 -17.89 -6.86
CA PRO A 93 -1.96 -19.34 -6.75
C PRO A 93 -3.32 -19.88 -6.27
N MET A 94 -4.01 -19.17 -5.37
CA MET A 94 -5.34 -19.57 -4.87
C MET A 94 -6.40 -19.42 -5.96
N LEU A 95 -6.31 -18.38 -6.78
CA LEU A 95 -7.13 -18.22 -8.00
C LEU A 95 -6.90 -19.39 -8.97
N LYS A 96 -5.63 -19.76 -9.21
CA LYS A 96 -5.28 -20.87 -10.12
C LYS A 96 -5.81 -22.23 -9.63
N ARG A 97 -5.87 -22.43 -8.31
CA ARG A 97 -6.43 -23.64 -7.67
C ARG A 97 -7.95 -23.67 -7.58
N ARG A 98 -8.64 -22.61 -8.04
CA ARG A 98 -10.10 -22.40 -7.88
C ARG A 98 -10.55 -22.36 -6.42
N GLU A 99 -9.66 -22.00 -5.51
CA GLU A 99 -9.98 -21.74 -4.09
C GLU A 99 -10.53 -20.31 -3.90
N LEU A 100 -10.45 -19.48 -4.95
CA LEU A 100 -10.86 -18.09 -4.95
C LEU A 100 -11.49 -17.74 -6.30
N GLU A 101 -12.62 -17.04 -6.30
CA GLU A 101 -13.24 -16.57 -7.53
C GLU A 101 -12.46 -15.38 -8.12
N PRO A 102 -12.49 -15.17 -9.46
CA PRO A 102 -11.80 -14.03 -10.09
C PRO A 102 -12.27 -12.67 -9.57
N GLU A 103 -13.53 -12.56 -9.17
CA GLU A 103 -14.11 -11.34 -8.61
C GLU A 103 -13.57 -11.06 -7.21
N ASP A 104 -13.55 -12.07 -6.35
CA ASP A 104 -12.97 -12.00 -5.00
C ASP A 104 -11.47 -11.68 -5.06
N TYR A 105 -10.74 -12.28 -6.00
CA TYR A 105 -9.34 -11.97 -6.24
C TYR A 105 -9.12 -10.48 -6.54
N LYS A 106 -9.87 -9.92 -7.50
CA LYS A 106 -9.78 -8.48 -7.81
C LYS A 106 -10.17 -7.62 -6.61
N SER A 107 -11.18 -8.04 -5.86
CA SER A 107 -11.64 -7.33 -4.66
C SER A 107 -10.57 -7.29 -3.56
N ILE A 108 -9.87 -8.40 -3.33
CA ILE A 108 -8.75 -8.46 -2.37
C ILE A 108 -7.61 -7.58 -2.84
N VAL A 109 -7.17 -7.73 -4.10
CA VAL A 109 -6.00 -7.04 -4.65
C VAL A 109 -6.17 -5.53 -4.67
N PHE A 110 -7.30 -5.02 -5.17
CA PHE A 110 -7.48 -3.59 -5.41
C PHE A 110 -8.26 -2.85 -4.33
N LYS A 111 -9.09 -3.57 -3.57
CA LYS A 111 -9.99 -2.97 -2.57
C LYS A 111 -9.74 -3.49 -1.16
N SER A 112 -8.91 -4.51 -0.98
CA SER A 112 -8.68 -5.19 0.31
C SER A 112 -9.99 -5.66 0.96
N ILE A 113 -10.94 -6.10 0.14
CA ILE A 113 -12.20 -6.69 0.59
C ILE A 113 -12.13 -8.20 0.39
N TYR A 114 -12.35 -8.94 1.47
CA TYR A 114 -12.20 -10.39 1.51
C TYR A 114 -13.55 -11.10 1.39
N PRO A 115 -13.57 -12.31 0.79
CA PRO A 115 -14.80 -13.05 0.56
C PRO A 115 -15.49 -13.42 1.87
N VAL A 116 -16.83 -13.55 1.81
CA VAL A 116 -17.68 -13.78 2.98
C VAL A 116 -17.32 -15.07 3.71
N HIS A 117 -16.95 -16.14 2.98
CA HIS A 117 -16.60 -17.44 3.57
C HIS A 117 -15.29 -17.41 4.40
N TRP A 118 -14.45 -16.37 4.26
CA TRP A 118 -13.26 -16.14 5.09
C TRP A 118 -13.54 -15.27 6.32
N GLN A 119 -14.72 -14.67 6.40
CA GLN A 119 -15.14 -13.86 7.55
C GLN A 119 -15.62 -14.76 8.69
N LYS A 120 -15.62 -14.22 9.91
CA LYS A 120 -16.07 -14.90 11.14
C LYS A 120 -17.60 -15.06 11.24
N MET A 121 -18.35 -14.52 10.27
CA MET A 121 -19.80 -14.69 10.18
C MET A 121 -20.16 -16.14 9.85
#